data_AF-A0A8J2AFF8-F1
#
_entry.id   AF-A0A8J2AFF8-F1
#
_cell.length_a   1.000
_cell.length_b   1.000
_cell.length_c   1.000
_cell.angle_alpha   90.00
_cell.angle_beta   90.00
_cell.angle_gamma   90.00
#
_symmetry.space_group_name_H-M   'P 1'
#
loop_
_entity.id
_entity.type
_entity.pdbx_description
1 polymer ?
#
loop_
_entity_poly.entity_id
_entity_poly.type
_entity_poly.pdbx_seq_one_letter_code
_entity_poly.pdbx_strand_id
1 'polypeptide(L)'
;MEGARNRVGQHELSGEYAYMISRGEGRGGGSALAAAGDLEDADHTTNTSPNSSPPWKKGLFQFDLHQNRVDVTEQREMLGASFDHWDLHSSFSKSLPLIPTCQRPADLDWHVLSQNVKRYGVRNAHLTAQPPQVGWSRIFNTQSSGADLAYSNVYVNKDRKGEFWVVNARLVEKLRSLNLWTELLANDLRKNGGDLVKTYNSIKSREVLSDDKFDILLRLAKVFPAATSNIPDVYKIAHSAARAPYLDQAESFNNLVDDPAKTRLLSSTWLA
;
A
#
# COMPACT_ATOMS: atom_id res chain seq x y z
N MET A 1 6.46 23.42 -37.05
CA MET A 1 5.13 23.32 -36.40
C MET A 1 5.24 22.26 -35.29
N GLU A 2 6.04 22.44 -34.25
CA GLU A 2 5.87 23.40 -33.14
C GLU A 2 4.49 23.26 -32.47
N GLY A 3 4.48 22.77 -31.21
CA GLY A 3 3.36 23.01 -30.30
C GLY A 3 2.61 21.84 -29.65
N ALA A 4 3.26 20.73 -29.25
CA ALA A 4 2.66 19.83 -28.26
C ALA A 4 3.10 20.24 -26.85
N ARG A 5 2.37 21.19 -26.26
CA ARG A 5 2.61 21.71 -24.90
C ARG A 5 2.45 20.59 -23.87
N ASN A 6 3.57 20.22 -23.25
CA ASN A 6 3.62 19.54 -21.96
C ASN A 6 2.84 20.37 -20.93
N ARG A 7 1.63 19.93 -20.54
CA ARG A 7 1.02 20.35 -19.28
C ARG A 7 1.30 19.27 -18.24
N VAL A 8 2.50 19.33 -17.68
CA VAL A 8 2.79 18.66 -16.41
C VAL A 8 2.32 19.63 -15.34
N GLY A 9 1.12 19.40 -14.79
CA GLY A 9 0.71 20.07 -13.57
C GLY A 9 1.64 19.61 -12.45
N GLN A 10 2.49 20.52 -11.97
CA GLN A 10 3.28 20.33 -10.76
C GLN A 10 2.31 20.31 -9.57
N HIS A 11 1.92 19.12 -9.15
CA HIS A 11 1.53 18.90 -7.75
C HIS A 11 2.55 17.93 -7.16
N GLU A 12 3.48 18.49 -6.37
CA GLU A 12 4.39 17.74 -5.51
C GLU A 12 3.58 16.98 -4.46
N LEU A 13 3.08 15.81 -4.83
CA LEU A 13 2.71 14.78 -3.87
C LEU A 13 3.98 13.95 -3.64
N SER A 14 4.75 14.35 -2.64
CA SER A 14 6.04 13.76 -2.26
C SER A 14 5.98 12.23 -2.26
N GLY A 15 7.07 11.58 -2.65
CA GLY A 15 7.23 10.11 -2.61
C GLY A 15 7.08 9.48 -1.22
N GLU A 16 6.79 10.28 -0.20
CA GLU A 16 6.52 9.85 1.16
C GLU A 16 5.24 9.01 1.24
N TYR A 17 4.18 9.29 0.48
CA TYR A 17 2.91 8.58 0.63
C TYR A 17 2.99 7.06 0.34
N ALA A 18 3.77 6.66 -0.67
CA ALA A 18 3.98 5.23 -0.96
C ALA A 18 4.90 4.55 0.07
N TYR A 19 5.84 5.30 0.65
CA TYR A 19 6.75 4.81 1.70
C TYR A 19 6.03 4.71 3.06
N MET A 20 5.08 5.60 3.34
CA MET A 20 4.30 5.66 4.58
C MET A 20 3.31 4.50 4.74
N ILE A 21 2.71 4.04 3.64
CA ILE A 21 1.80 2.87 3.64
C ILE A 21 2.54 1.61 4.10
N SER A 22 3.86 1.52 3.89
CA SER A 22 4.69 0.37 4.31
C SER A 22 5.06 0.37 5.79
N ARG A 23 4.98 1.52 6.49
CA ARG A 23 5.34 1.65 7.91
C ARG A 23 4.15 1.58 8.88
N GLY A 24 2.92 1.41 8.40
CA GLY A 24 1.75 1.47 9.27
C GLY A 24 1.53 2.88 9.88
N GLU A 25 2.18 3.91 9.33
CA GLU A 25 2.00 5.32 9.71
C GLU A 25 0.71 5.89 9.10
N GLY A 26 -0.41 5.18 9.26
CA GLY A 26 -1.72 5.61 8.80
C GLY A 26 -2.21 6.83 9.59
N ARG A 27 -1.83 8.03 9.16
CA ARG A 27 -2.16 9.34 9.78
C ARG A 27 -3.66 9.72 9.81
N GLY A 28 -4.56 8.83 9.43
CA GLY A 28 -5.99 9.13 9.20
C GLY A 28 -6.95 8.73 10.32
N GLY A 29 -6.63 7.69 11.10
CA GLY A 29 -7.60 7.11 12.04
C GLY A 29 -7.91 8.01 13.24
N GLY A 30 -6.88 8.62 13.83
CA GLY A 30 -7.05 9.46 15.01
C GLY A 30 -7.64 10.84 14.73
N SER A 31 -7.35 11.41 13.56
CA SER A 31 -7.91 12.70 13.12
C SER A 31 -9.40 12.61 12.81
N ALA A 32 -9.84 11.53 12.16
CA ALA A 32 -11.27 11.28 11.93
C ALA A 32 -12.05 11.13 13.24
N LEU A 33 -11.47 10.44 14.22
CA LEU A 33 -12.09 10.22 15.53
C LEU A 33 -12.15 11.49 16.38
N ALA A 34 -11.10 12.32 16.36
CA ALA A 34 -11.12 13.62 17.00
C ALA A 34 -12.23 14.52 16.44
N ALA A 35 -12.33 14.62 15.10
CA ALA A 35 -13.38 15.39 14.45
C ALA A 35 -14.80 14.87 14.77
N ALA A 36 -14.97 13.55 14.87
CA ALA A 36 -16.24 12.95 15.24
C ALA A 36 -16.64 13.24 16.70
N GLY A 37 -15.66 13.42 17.59
CA GLY A 37 -15.88 13.85 18.97
C GLY A 37 -16.27 15.33 19.06
N ASP A 38 -15.57 16.20 18.33
CA ASP A 38 -15.87 17.64 18.27
C ASP A 38 -17.28 17.92 17.74
N LEU A 39 -17.72 17.18 16.72
CA LEU A 39 -19.08 17.27 16.18
C LEU A 39 -20.15 16.82 17.17
N GLU A 40 -19.85 15.82 18.00
CA GLU A 40 -20.80 15.35 19.02
C GLU A 40 -20.93 16.34 20.18
N ASP A 41 -19.83 16.97 20.60
CA ASP A 41 -19.86 18.04 21.60
C ASP A 41 -20.70 19.23 21.12
N ALA A 42 -20.66 19.55 19.82
CA ALA A 42 -21.43 20.63 19.22
C ALA A 42 -22.94 20.31 19.09
N ASP A 43 -23.30 19.10 18.67
CA ASP A 43 -24.68 18.76 18.28
C ASP A 43 -25.47 17.93 19.33
N HIS A 44 -24.80 17.33 20.33
CA HIS A 44 -25.39 16.46 21.37
C HIS A 44 -26.33 15.35 20.85
N THR A 45 -26.10 14.86 19.63
CA THR A 45 -26.98 13.90 18.96
C THR A 45 -26.25 12.57 18.74
N THR A 46 -26.19 11.75 19.79
CA THR A 46 -25.59 10.43 19.67
C THR A 46 -26.44 9.57 18.74
N ASN A 47 -25.87 9.05 17.64
CA ASN A 47 -26.55 8.10 16.73
C ASN A 47 -26.63 6.66 17.30
N THR A 48 -26.39 6.49 18.60
CA THR A 48 -26.39 5.17 19.24
C THR A 48 -27.68 4.92 20.00
N SER A 49 -28.30 3.76 19.77
CA SER A 49 -29.41 3.30 20.59
C SER A 49 -29.02 3.25 22.09
N PRO A 50 -29.93 3.61 23.02
CA PRO A 50 -29.66 3.57 24.46
C PRO A 50 -29.14 2.22 24.97
N ASN A 51 -29.51 1.13 24.30
CA ASN A 51 -29.10 -0.24 24.66
C ASN A 51 -27.75 -0.66 24.07
N SER A 52 -27.12 0.17 23.24
CA SER A 52 -25.83 -0.14 22.63
C SER A 52 -24.65 0.33 23.51
N SER A 53 -23.68 -0.57 23.70
CA SER A 53 -22.43 -0.31 24.44
C SER A 53 -21.22 -0.51 23.51
N PRO A 54 -21.02 0.35 22.51
CA PRO A 54 -19.91 0.22 21.59
C PRO A 54 -18.56 0.38 22.32
N PRO A 55 -17.46 -0.23 21.81
CA PRO A 55 -16.15 -0.25 22.47
C PRO A 55 -15.62 1.14 22.86
N TRP A 56 -15.88 2.16 22.04
CA TRP A 56 -15.43 3.52 22.29
C TRP A 56 -16.07 4.18 23.52
N LYS A 57 -17.28 3.76 23.97
CA LYS A 57 -17.82 4.21 25.27
C LYS A 57 -16.96 3.78 26.46
N LYS A 58 -16.18 2.71 26.29
CA LYS A 58 -15.18 2.24 27.27
C LYS A 58 -13.80 2.85 27.01
N GLY A 59 -13.68 3.72 25.99
CA GLY A 59 -12.42 4.31 25.55
C GLY A 59 -11.50 3.35 24.82
N LEU A 60 -12.06 2.24 24.30
CA LEU A 60 -11.34 1.28 23.48
C LEU A 60 -11.48 1.67 22.01
N PHE A 61 -10.35 1.74 21.32
CA PHE A 61 -10.28 2.03 19.90
C PHE A 61 -9.99 0.76 19.09
N GLN A 62 -10.08 0.87 17.77
CA GLN A 62 -9.91 -0.27 16.86
C GLN A 62 -8.59 -1.01 17.10
N PHE A 63 -7.48 -0.28 17.28
CA PHE A 63 -6.17 -0.89 17.53
C PHE A 63 -6.10 -1.63 18.88
N ASP A 64 -6.84 -1.17 19.90
CA ASP A 64 -6.93 -1.85 21.20
C ASP A 64 -7.69 -3.19 21.06
N LEU A 65 -8.64 -3.27 20.12
CA LEU A 65 -9.34 -4.53 19.81
C LEU A 65 -8.45 -5.54 19.08
N HIS A 66 -7.49 -5.05 18.26
CA HIS A 66 -6.52 -5.89 17.57
C HIS A 66 -5.39 -6.39 18.49
N GLN A 67 -4.97 -5.61 19.49
CA GLN A 67 -3.96 -6.03 20.47
C GLN A 67 -4.42 -7.22 21.34
N ASN A 68 -5.73 -7.32 21.60
CA ASN A 68 -6.31 -8.39 22.41
C ASN A 68 -6.45 -9.73 21.65
N ARG A 69 -5.95 -9.84 20.41
CA ARG A 69 -6.17 -11.02 19.54
C ARG A 69 -4.90 -11.75 19.09
N VAL A 70 -3.70 -11.22 19.35
CA VAL A 70 -2.45 -11.78 18.81
C VAL A 70 -1.36 -11.80 19.88
N ASP A 71 -0.99 -12.99 20.36
CA ASP A 71 0.24 -13.18 21.12
C ASP A 71 1.43 -13.24 20.16
N VAL A 72 2.33 -12.26 20.30
CA VAL A 72 3.53 -12.08 19.48
C VAL A 72 4.50 -13.26 19.64
N THR A 73 4.46 -13.93 20.79
CA THR A 73 5.31 -15.06 21.14
C THR A 73 4.95 -16.28 20.30
N GLU A 74 3.65 -16.53 20.14
CA GLU A 74 3.09 -17.64 19.33
C GLU A 74 3.43 -17.45 17.84
N GLN A 75 3.35 -16.22 17.31
CA GLN A 75 3.78 -15.93 15.93
C GLN A 75 5.27 -16.17 15.69
N ARG A 76 6.14 -15.83 16.65
CA ARG A 76 7.60 -15.99 16.52
C ARG A 76 8.02 -17.45 16.62
N GLU A 77 7.36 -18.24 17.45
CA GLU A 77 7.57 -19.70 17.54
C GLU A 77 7.13 -20.43 16.27
N MET A 78 6.02 -19.99 15.65
CA MET A 78 5.57 -20.53 14.35
C MET A 78 6.49 -20.17 13.18
N LEU A 79 7.30 -19.10 13.29
CA LEU A 79 8.05 -18.52 12.15
C LEU A 79 9.59 -18.61 12.26
N GLY A 80 10.15 -18.98 13.41
CA GLY A 80 11.43 -19.68 13.49
C GLY A 80 12.74 -19.00 13.04
N ALA A 81 12.86 -17.68 12.80
CA ALA A 81 14.17 -16.99 12.69
C ALA A 81 14.11 -15.45 12.63
N SER A 82 15.25 -14.83 12.99
CA SER A 82 15.60 -13.39 12.98
C SER A 82 15.56 -12.72 11.59
N PHE A 83 15.31 -11.41 11.56
CA PHE A 83 14.96 -10.59 10.39
C PHE A 83 16.11 -9.78 9.79
N ASP A 84 16.19 -9.76 8.46
CA ASP A 84 16.80 -8.69 7.64
C ASP A 84 16.11 -8.60 6.25
N HIS A 85 16.30 -7.45 5.60
CA HIS A 85 15.55 -6.87 4.49
C HIS A 85 15.52 -7.64 3.14
N TRP A 86 14.55 -7.26 2.29
CA TRP A 86 14.27 -7.74 0.93
C TRP A 86 15.52 -8.06 0.08
N ASP A 87 15.90 -9.33 0.00
CA ASP A 87 16.99 -9.82 -0.82
C ASP A 87 16.48 -10.34 -2.18
N LEU A 88 17.10 -9.86 -3.26
CA LEU A 88 16.79 -10.28 -4.66
C LEU A 88 17.86 -11.22 -5.22
N HIS A 89 18.87 -11.60 -4.43
CA HIS A 89 20.01 -12.39 -4.90
C HIS A 89 20.07 -13.84 -4.41
N SER A 90 19.21 -14.24 -3.47
CA SER A 90 19.19 -15.60 -2.95
C SER A 90 17.79 -16.19 -3.01
N SER A 91 17.71 -17.48 -3.34
CA SER A 91 16.50 -18.29 -3.19
C SER A 91 15.94 -18.07 -1.78
N PHE A 92 14.83 -17.33 -1.70
CA PHE A 92 13.97 -17.11 -0.54
C PHE A 92 14.66 -17.16 0.83
N SER A 93 14.95 -16.00 1.43
CA SER A 93 15.29 -15.93 2.85
C SER A 93 14.21 -16.67 3.66
N LYS A 94 14.66 -17.59 4.52
CA LYS A 94 13.89 -18.55 5.33
C LYS A 94 12.94 -17.91 6.38
N SER A 95 12.54 -16.67 6.23
CA SER A 95 11.76 -15.92 7.21
C SER A 95 10.61 -15.18 6.53
N LEU A 96 9.39 -15.65 6.74
CA LEU A 96 8.14 -14.98 6.34
C LEU A 96 8.01 -13.65 7.12
N PRO A 97 7.51 -12.55 6.52
CA PRO A 97 7.26 -11.30 7.24
C PRO A 97 6.28 -11.51 8.40
N LEU A 98 6.70 -11.11 9.61
CA LEU A 98 5.83 -11.04 10.78
C LEU A 98 4.73 -10.01 10.52
N ILE A 99 3.50 -10.33 10.89
CA ILE A 99 2.42 -9.36 10.97
C ILE A 99 2.85 -8.34 12.05
N PRO A 100 3.00 -7.04 11.73
CA PRO A 100 3.48 -6.07 12.70
C PRO A 100 2.54 -6.06 13.90
N THR A 101 3.15 -6.05 15.09
CA THR A 101 2.38 -5.93 16.33
C THR A 101 1.66 -4.60 16.31
N CYS A 102 0.36 -4.63 16.57
CA CYS A 102 -0.47 -3.44 16.59
C CYS A 102 0.07 -2.46 17.66
N GLN A 103 0.75 -1.39 17.23
CA GLN A 103 1.23 -0.34 18.12
C GLN A 103 0.27 0.84 18.10
N ARG A 104 0.08 1.48 19.26
CA ARG A 104 -0.67 2.72 19.31
C ARG A 104 0.12 3.82 18.58
N PRO A 105 -0.47 4.56 17.63
CA PRO A 105 0.24 5.61 16.92
C PRO A 105 0.76 6.69 17.88
N ALA A 106 1.96 7.22 17.64
CA ALA A 106 2.60 8.20 18.55
C ALA A 106 2.21 9.66 18.25
N ASP A 107 1.44 9.90 17.20
CA ASP A 107 1.14 11.21 16.62
C ASP A 107 0.01 11.97 17.34
N LEU A 108 -0.75 11.31 18.22
CA LEU A 108 -1.84 11.89 19.00
C LEU A 108 -1.77 11.48 20.47
N ASP A 109 -2.22 12.36 21.36
CA ASP A 109 -2.49 11.99 22.75
C ASP A 109 -3.81 11.22 22.83
N TRP A 110 -3.72 9.90 22.59
CA TRP A 110 -4.85 8.98 22.66
C TRP A 110 -5.48 8.88 24.04
N HIS A 111 -4.75 9.25 25.11
CA HIS A 111 -5.33 9.27 26.45
C HIS A 111 -6.36 10.39 26.56
N VAL A 112 -5.99 11.61 26.12
CA VAL A 112 -6.90 12.75 26.03
C VAL A 112 -8.08 12.44 25.12
N LEU A 113 -7.84 11.86 23.94
CA LEU A 113 -8.91 11.49 23.02
C LEU A 113 -9.87 10.46 23.63
N SER A 114 -9.36 9.45 24.34
CA SER A 114 -10.18 8.45 25.04
C SER A 114 -11.06 9.09 26.12
N GLN A 115 -10.54 10.06 26.87
CA GLN A 115 -11.33 10.81 27.85
C GLN A 115 -12.44 11.64 27.18
N ASN A 116 -12.12 12.34 26.10
CA ASN A 116 -13.10 13.14 25.35
C ASN A 116 -14.21 12.26 24.77
N VAL A 117 -13.87 11.14 24.14
CA VAL A 117 -14.84 10.19 23.57
C VAL A 117 -15.73 9.57 24.66
N LYS A 118 -15.21 9.31 25.87
CA LYS A 118 -16.03 8.85 27.00
C LYS A 118 -17.00 9.92 27.49
N ARG A 119 -16.56 11.18 27.50
CA ARG A 119 -17.31 12.31 28.05
C ARG A 119 -18.39 12.80 27.10
N TYR A 120 -18.04 13.00 25.83
CA TYR A 120 -18.88 13.63 24.82
C TYR A 120 -19.51 12.60 23.88
N GLY A 121 -18.88 11.44 23.69
CA GLY A 121 -19.30 10.46 22.70
C GLY A 121 -18.65 10.69 21.34
N VAL A 122 -19.22 10.04 20.31
CA VAL A 122 -18.84 10.24 18.90
C VAL A 122 -20.10 10.31 18.05
N ARG A 123 -20.07 11.14 17.01
CA ARG A 123 -21.21 11.37 16.12
C ARG A 123 -21.51 10.17 15.21
N ASN A 124 -20.46 9.48 14.77
CA ASN A 124 -20.53 8.37 13.84
C ASN A 124 -20.04 7.07 14.51
N ALA A 125 -20.74 5.96 14.25
CA ALA A 125 -20.37 4.65 14.80
C ALA A 125 -19.11 4.06 14.15
N HIS A 126 -18.87 4.41 12.87
CA HIS A 126 -17.73 4.01 12.07
C HIS A 126 -17.27 5.21 11.23
N LEU A 127 -15.97 5.34 11.00
CA LEU A 127 -15.32 6.50 10.40
C LEU A 127 -14.33 6.11 9.29
N THR A 128 -13.76 4.92 9.35
CA THR A 128 -12.59 4.56 8.54
C THR A 128 -12.79 3.24 7.80
N ALA A 129 -12.68 3.34 6.47
CA ALA A 129 -12.67 2.21 5.55
C ALA A 129 -11.73 2.54 4.40
N GLN A 130 -11.21 1.51 3.72
CA GLN A 130 -10.42 1.70 2.51
C GLN A 130 -11.15 1.08 1.30
N PRO A 131 -11.98 1.86 0.59
CA PRO A 131 -12.70 1.40 -0.60
C PRO A 131 -11.79 1.34 -1.84
N PRO A 132 -12.23 0.71 -2.95
CA PRO A 132 -11.56 0.88 -4.23
C PRO A 132 -11.73 2.34 -4.70
N GLN A 133 -10.67 2.94 -5.24
CA GLN A 133 -10.65 4.35 -5.63
C GLN A 133 -10.44 4.54 -7.13
N VAL A 134 -10.89 3.59 -7.98
CA VAL A 134 -10.62 3.59 -9.43
C VAL A 134 -11.07 4.87 -10.14
N GLY A 135 -12.23 5.43 -9.76
CA GLY A 135 -12.71 6.69 -10.33
C GLY A 135 -11.80 7.87 -9.97
N TRP A 136 -11.45 7.97 -8.69
CA TRP A 136 -10.57 9.02 -8.17
C TRP A 136 -9.14 8.90 -8.70
N SER A 137 -8.58 7.68 -8.78
CA SER A 137 -7.24 7.46 -9.32
C SER A 137 -7.14 7.87 -10.79
N ARG A 138 -8.21 7.67 -11.57
CA ARG A 138 -8.30 8.19 -12.95
C ARG A 138 -8.34 9.71 -13.00
N ILE A 139 -9.12 10.35 -12.13
CA ILE A 139 -9.23 11.82 -12.07
C ILE A 139 -7.90 12.46 -11.67
N PHE A 140 -7.25 11.93 -10.63
CA PHE A 140 -5.97 12.43 -10.12
C PHE A 140 -4.75 11.85 -10.84
N ASN A 141 -4.97 11.03 -11.86
CA ASN A 141 -3.92 10.37 -12.65
C ASN A 141 -2.89 9.62 -11.77
N THR A 142 -3.38 8.91 -10.74
CA THR A 142 -2.56 8.03 -9.90
C THR A 142 -2.48 6.64 -10.50
N GLN A 143 -1.32 6.01 -10.35
CA GLN A 143 -1.02 4.67 -10.89
C GLN A 143 -1.73 3.54 -10.14
N SER A 144 -1.91 3.71 -8.84
CA SER A 144 -2.61 2.78 -7.95
C SER A 144 -4.02 3.28 -7.64
N SER A 145 -4.89 2.35 -7.24
CA SER A 145 -6.24 2.61 -6.73
C SER A 145 -6.29 2.20 -5.26
N GLY A 146 -6.50 3.17 -4.36
CA GLY A 146 -6.51 2.90 -2.92
C GLY A 146 -5.17 2.38 -2.43
N ALA A 147 -5.18 1.25 -1.72
CA ALA A 147 -3.98 0.60 -1.19
C ALA A 147 -3.36 -0.46 -2.12
N ASP A 148 -3.94 -0.68 -3.31
CA ASP A 148 -3.42 -1.66 -4.26
C ASP A 148 -2.11 -1.21 -4.92
N LEU A 149 -1.33 -2.18 -5.38
CA LEU A 149 -0.18 -1.92 -6.23
C LEU A 149 -0.63 -1.44 -7.61
N ALA A 150 0.23 -0.70 -8.31
CA ALA A 150 0.01 -0.42 -9.72
C ALA A 150 -0.04 -1.74 -10.50
N TYR A 151 -1.11 -1.97 -11.27
CA TYR A 151 -1.26 -3.23 -12.00
C TYR A 151 -0.08 -3.46 -12.96
N SER A 152 0.33 -2.41 -13.66
CA SER A 152 1.54 -2.38 -14.47
C SER A 152 2.11 -0.97 -14.56
N ASN A 153 3.44 -0.86 -14.69
CA ASN A 153 4.09 0.40 -15.00
C ASN A 153 3.89 0.83 -16.47
N VAL A 154 3.32 -0.02 -17.32
CA VAL A 154 2.99 0.27 -18.72
C VAL A 154 1.61 -0.27 -19.04
N TYR A 155 0.72 0.59 -19.51
CA TYR A 155 -0.61 0.19 -19.94
C TYR A 155 -0.97 0.80 -21.29
N VAL A 156 -1.88 0.16 -22.01
CA VAL A 156 -2.38 0.63 -23.30
C VAL A 156 -3.74 1.28 -23.08
N ASN A 157 -3.85 2.56 -23.40
CA ASN A 157 -5.13 3.24 -23.48
C ASN A 157 -5.65 3.14 -24.91
N LYS A 158 -6.84 2.55 -25.10
CA LYS A 158 -7.47 2.39 -26.42
C LYS A 158 -8.63 3.36 -26.55
N ASP A 159 -8.62 4.18 -27.59
CA ASP A 159 -9.73 5.06 -27.96
C ASP A 159 -10.14 4.87 -29.43
N ARG A 160 -11.10 5.65 -29.91
CA ARG A 160 -11.53 5.59 -31.32
C ARG A 160 -10.44 6.02 -32.32
N LYS A 161 -9.36 6.64 -31.86
CA LYS A 161 -8.26 7.18 -32.67
C LYS A 161 -7.03 6.27 -32.65
N GLY A 162 -6.97 5.25 -31.79
CA GLY A 162 -5.94 4.24 -31.79
C GLY A 162 -5.57 3.72 -30.41
N GLU A 163 -4.40 3.10 -30.33
CA GLU A 163 -3.82 2.56 -29.11
C GLU A 163 -2.62 3.40 -28.68
N PHE A 164 -2.66 3.91 -27.45
CA PHE A 164 -1.61 4.77 -26.90
C PHE A 164 -0.97 4.09 -25.69
N TRP A 165 0.34 3.92 -25.75
CA TRP A 165 1.13 3.40 -24.63
C TRP A 165 1.32 4.50 -23.59
N VAL A 166 0.89 4.22 -22.37
CA VAL A 166 1.11 5.07 -21.21
C VAL A 166 2.07 4.37 -20.27
N VAL A 167 3.13 5.09 -19.88
CA VAL A 167 4.16 4.60 -18.94
C VAL A 167 4.03 5.37 -17.64
N ASN A 168 4.34 4.71 -16.51
CA ASN A 168 4.42 5.33 -15.21
C ASN A 168 5.34 6.56 -15.22
N ALA A 169 4.71 7.74 -15.10
CA ALA A 169 5.40 9.02 -15.15
C ALA A 169 6.49 9.13 -14.07
N ARG A 170 6.22 8.62 -12.85
CA ARG A 170 7.19 8.65 -11.74
C ARG A 170 8.37 7.71 -11.99
N LEU A 171 8.11 6.53 -12.56
CA LEU A 171 9.18 5.61 -12.95
C LEU A 171 10.07 6.25 -14.03
N VAL A 172 9.46 6.85 -15.06
CA VAL A 172 10.18 7.52 -16.15
C VAL A 172 11.01 8.69 -15.61
N GLU A 173 10.43 9.52 -14.75
CA GLU A 173 11.12 10.64 -14.11
C GLU A 173 12.34 10.15 -13.32
N LYS A 174 12.16 9.10 -12.50
CA LYS A 174 13.27 8.55 -11.71
C LYS A 174 14.36 7.95 -12.60
N LEU A 175 13.99 7.19 -13.64
CA LEU A 175 14.94 6.62 -14.60
C LEU A 175 15.68 7.71 -15.39
N ARG A 176 15.02 8.81 -15.76
CA ARG A 176 15.66 9.96 -16.40
C ARG A 176 16.62 10.68 -15.47
N SER A 177 16.24 10.90 -14.21
CA SER A 177 17.11 11.54 -13.21
C SER A 177 18.42 10.76 -12.97
N LEU A 178 18.42 9.46 -13.28
CA LEU A 178 19.54 8.54 -13.11
C LEU A 178 20.26 8.22 -14.43
N ASN A 179 19.88 8.87 -15.55
CA ASN A 179 20.40 8.57 -16.89
C ASN A 179 20.29 7.08 -17.27
N LEU A 180 19.21 6.43 -16.84
CA LEU A 180 18.87 5.04 -17.16
C LEU A 180 17.79 4.93 -18.23
N TRP A 181 17.01 6.00 -18.46
CA TRP A 181 15.94 6.02 -19.45
C TRP A 181 16.49 6.07 -20.89
N THR A 182 16.65 4.91 -21.51
CA THR A 182 17.08 4.75 -22.90
C THR A 182 15.97 4.14 -23.77
N GLU A 183 16.09 4.25 -25.09
CA GLU A 183 15.16 3.57 -26.02
C GLU A 183 15.15 2.05 -25.80
N LEU A 184 16.31 1.46 -25.51
CA LEU A 184 16.43 0.04 -25.21
C LEU A 184 15.62 -0.32 -23.95
N LEU A 185 15.82 0.42 -22.85
CA LEU A 185 15.07 0.18 -21.61
C LEU A 185 13.57 0.40 -21.82
N ALA A 186 13.18 1.45 -22.53
CA ALA A 186 11.77 1.74 -22.81
C ALA A 186 11.11 0.64 -23.66
N ASN A 187 11.81 0.12 -24.66
CA ASN A 187 11.31 -0.96 -25.50
C ASN A 187 11.20 -2.28 -24.76
N ASP A 188 12.19 -2.61 -23.91
CA ASP A 188 12.13 -3.83 -23.11
C ASP A 188 11.09 -3.74 -22.00
N LEU A 189 10.90 -2.57 -21.41
CA LEU A 189 9.82 -2.34 -20.45
C LEU A 189 8.45 -2.56 -21.09
N ARG A 190 8.26 -2.12 -22.33
CA ARG A 190 7.03 -2.40 -23.10
C ARG A 190 6.85 -3.88 -23.40
N LYS A 191 7.90 -4.54 -23.90
CA LYS A 191 7.88 -5.99 -24.22
C LYS A 191 7.54 -6.84 -22.99
N ASN A 192 8.03 -6.43 -21.82
CA ASN A 192 7.79 -7.11 -20.55
C ASN A 192 6.51 -6.63 -19.84
N GLY A 193 5.62 -5.92 -20.54
CA GLY A 193 4.33 -5.51 -20.00
C GLY A 193 4.44 -4.63 -18.75
N GLY A 194 5.48 -3.81 -18.65
CA GLY A 194 5.72 -2.88 -17.54
C GLY A 194 6.34 -3.50 -16.28
N ASP A 195 6.73 -4.77 -16.31
CA ASP A 195 7.43 -5.42 -15.21
C ASP A 195 8.93 -5.08 -15.24
N LEU A 196 9.37 -4.29 -14.26
CA LEU A 196 10.75 -3.82 -14.19
C LEU A 196 11.73 -4.95 -13.78
N VAL A 197 11.25 -5.99 -13.08
CA VAL A 197 12.07 -7.17 -12.71
C VAL A 197 12.37 -8.00 -13.96
N LYS A 198 11.35 -8.29 -14.78
CA LYS A 198 11.54 -8.98 -16.08
C LYS A 198 12.43 -8.15 -17.01
N THR A 199 12.27 -6.83 -16.99
CA THR A 199 13.09 -5.91 -17.78
C THR A 199 14.55 -5.91 -17.34
N TYR A 200 14.81 -5.88 -16.03
CA TYR A 200 16.15 -6.03 -15.48
C TYR A 200 16.81 -7.34 -15.94
N ASN A 201 16.12 -8.47 -15.81
CA ASN A 201 16.64 -9.79 -16.24
C ASN A 201 16.96 -9.82 -17.74
N SER A 202 16.10 -9.20 -18.56
CA SER A 202 16.28 -9.12 -20.01
C SER A 202 17.46 -8.26 -20.43
N ILE A 203 17.78 -7.19 -19.69
CA ILE A 203 18.90 -6.28 -20.02
C ILE A 203 20.21 -6.82 -19.44
N LYS A 204 20.15 -7.47 -18.28
CA LYS A 204 21.32 -8.09 -17.63
C LYS A 204 21.97 -9.14 -18.52
N SER A 205 21.19 -9.95 -19.24
CA SER A 205 21.72 -10.94 -20.18
C SER A 205 22.46 -10.35 -21.38
N ARG A 206 22.39 -9.03 -21.59
CA ARG A 206 23.04 -8.31 -22.69
C ARG A 206 24.21 -7.42 -22.24
N GLU A 207 24.52 -7.37 -20.94
CA GLU A 207 25.65 -6.60 -20.37
C GLU A 207 25.75 -5.14 -20.85
N VAL A 208 24.61 -4.48 -21.09
CA VAL A 208 24.55 -3.13 -21.71
C VAL A 208 24.80 -2.00 -20.70
N LEU A 209 24.67 -2.27 -19.41
CA LEU A 209 24.85 -1.30 -18.33
C LEU A 209 26.07 -1.67 -17.48
N SER A 210 26.67 -0.68 -16.82
CA SER A 210 27.67 -0.92 -15.78
C SER A 210 27.04 -1.55 -14.54
N ASP A 211 27.82 -2.27 -13.73
CA ASP A 211 27.33 -2.97 -12.52
C ASP A 211 26.58 -2.04 -11.56
N ASP A 212 27.11 -0.84 -11.28
CA ASP A 212 26.45 0.16 -10.43
C ASP A 212 25.05 0.55 -10.94
N LYS A 213 24.88 0.64 -12.27
CA LYS A 213 23.61 0.99 -12.89
C LYS A 213 22.62 -0.17 -12.84
N PHE A 214 23.11 -1.41 -12.90
CA PHE A 214 22.28 -2.59 -12.69
C PHE A 214 21.75 -2.68 -11.27
N ASP A 215 22.58 -2.39 -10.27
CA ASP A 215 22.15 -2.36 -8.86
C ASP A 215 21.10 -1.29 -8.60
N ILE A 216 21.27 -0.10 -9.19
CA ILE A 216 20.27 0.96 -9.11
C ILE A 216 18.96 0.53 -9.77
N LEU A 217 19.01 -0.06 -10.97
CA LEU A 217 17.82 -0.54 -11.67
C LEU A 217 17.09 -1.63 -10.87
N LEU A 218 17.85 -2.52 -10.22
CA LEU A 218 17.31 -3.56 -9.34
C LEU A 218 16.61 -2.95 -8.12
N ARG A 219 17.19 -1.91 -7.50
CA ARG A 219 16.54 -1.17 -6.41
C ARG A 219 15.26 -0.49 -6.88
N LEU A 220 15.26 0.10 -8.08
CA LEU A 220 14.04 0.69 -8.66
C LEU A 220 12.97 -0.36 -8.92
N ALA A 221 13.33 -1.58 -9.32
CA ALA A 221 12.37 -2.67 -9.49
C ALA A 221 11.68 -3.07 -8.17
N LYS A 222 12.36 -2.90 -7.02
CA LYS A 222 11.75 -3.06 -5.69
C LYS A 222 10.79 -1.93 -5.32
N VAL A 223 11.08 -0.70 -5.77
CA VAL A 223 10.29 0.51 -5.45
C VAL A 223 9.08 0.68 -6.37
N PHE A 224 9.19 0.23 -7.62
CA PHE A 224 8.12 0.27 -8.61
C PHE A 224 7.67 -1.14 -9.01
N PRO A 225 7.24 -1.98 -8.04
CA PRO A 225 6.76 -3.30 -8.37
C PRO A 225 5.42 -3.17 -9.11
N ALA A 226 5.26 -3.94 -10.17
CA ALA A 226 3.95 -4.10 -10.81
C ALA A 226 3.20 -5.24 -10.12
N ALA A 227 1.88 -5.19 -10.09
CA ALA A 227 1.11 -6.33 -9.59
C ALA A 227 1.27 -7.59 -10.47
N THR A 228 1.70 -7.41 -11.73
CA THR A 228 2.15 -8.48 -12.64
C THR A 228 3.56 -9.01 -12.35
N SER A 229 4.32 -8.35 -11.47
CA SER A 229 5.52 -8.92 -10.88
C SER A 229 5.07 -9.98 -9.88
N ASN A 230 5.73 -11.15 -9.85
CA ASN A 230 5.40 -12.28 -8.97
C ASN A 230 5.74 -11.97 -7.49
N ILE A 231 4.99 -11.02 -6.91
CA ILE A 231 5.15 -10.55 -5.54
C ILE A 231 4.52 -11.59 -4.61
N PRO A 232 5.26 -12.11 -3.64
CA PRO A 232 4.72 -13.10 -2.72
C PRO A 232 3.50 -12.59 -1.96
N ASP A 233 2.49 -13.45 -1.83
CA ASP A 233 1.18 -13.14 -1.25
C ASP A 233 1.29 -12.61 0.20
N VAL A 234 2.25 -13.16 0.94
CA VAL A 234 2.56 -12.78 2.32
C VAL A 234 2.84 -11.30 2.50
N TYR A 235 3.45 -10.61 1.53
CA TYR A 235 3.73 -9.17 1.66
C TYR A 235 2.46 -8.33 1.48
N LYS A 236 1.62 -8.69 0.51
CA LYS A 236 0.33 -8.03 0.30
C LYS A 236 -0.56 -8.18 1.54
N ILE A 237 -0.61 -9.40 2.10
CA ILE A 237 -1.36 -9.71 3.32
C ILE A 237 -0.77 -9.01 4.54
N ALA A 238 0.56 -9.02 4.73
CA ALA A 238 1.21 -8.33 5.84
C ALA A 238 0.93 -6.82 5.82
N HIS A 239 0.93 -6.20 4.63
CA HIS A 239 0.55 -4.79 4.48
C HIS A 239 -0.92 -4.52 4.80
N SER A 240 -1.82 -5.43 4.42
CA SER A 240 -3.23 -5.37 4.79
C SER A 240 -3.41 -5.48 6.31
N ALA A 241 -2.82 -6.51 6.91
CA ALA A 241 -2.84 -6.75 8.35
C ALA A 241 -2.21 -5.59 9.16
N ALA A 242 -1.20 -4.91 8.63
CA ALA A 242 -0.59 -3.75 9.27
C ALA A 242 -1.53 -2.53 9.34
N ARG A 243 -2.47 -2.40 8.38
CA ARG A 243 -3.41 -1.27 8.33
C ARG A 243 -4.72 -1.57 9.05
N ALA A 244 -5.14 -2.83 9.09
CA ALA A 244 -6.40 -3.26 9.68
C ALA A 244 -6.67 -2.70 11.10
N PRO A 245 -5.68 -2.59 12.02
CA PRO A 245 -5.91 -2.01 13.35
C PRO A 245 -6.37 -0.55 13.35
N TYR A 246 -6.22 0.17 12.23
CA TYR A 246 -6.57 1.58 12.10
C TYR A 246 -7.82 1.79 11.23
N LEU A 247 -8.50 0.71 10.83
CA LEU A 247 -9.74 0.73 10.07
C LEU A 247 -10.88 0.15 10.93
N ASP A 248 -11.85 0.97 11.28
CA ASP A 248 -13.03 0.55 12.07
C ASP A 248 -14.09 -0.22 11.26
N GLN A 249 -13.92 -0.29 9.94
CA GLN A 249 -14.64 -1.19 9.05
C GLN A 249 -13.67 -2.21 8.44
N ALA A 250 -13.53 -2.19 7.11
CA ALA A 250 -12.67 -3.09 6.35
C ALA A 250 -11.98 -2.33 5.21
N GLU A 251 -11.07 -3.01 4.54
CA GLU A 251 -10.50 -2.58 3.27
C GLU A 251 -10.95 -3.49 2.13
N SER A 252 -10.95 -2.94 0.92
CA SER A 252 -11.01 -3.73 -0.30
C SER A 252 -9.61 -4.22 -0.63
N PHE A 253 -9.37 -5.51 -0.43
CA PHE A 253 -8.06 -6.15 -0.63
C PHE A 253 -8.08 -7.07 -1.85
N ASN A 254 -7.28 -6.75 -2.87
CA ASN A 254 -7.11 -7.59 -4.04
C ASN A 254 -5.83 -8.43 -3.91
N ASN A 255 -5.99 -9.74 -3.73
CA ASN A 255 -4.85 -10.66 -3.69
C ASN A 255 -4.60 -11.32 -5.05
N LEU A 256 -3.70 -10.76 -5.83
CA LEU A 256 -3.33 -11.27 -7.16
C LEU A 256 -2.34 -12.43 -7.05
N VAL A 257 -2.77 -13.65 -7.36
CA VAL A 257 -1.96 -14.88 -7.28
C VAL A 257 -1.54 -15.30 -8.69
N ASP A 258 -0.23 -15.41 -8.93
CA ASP A 258 0.37 -15.70 -10.25
C ASP A 258 0.15 -17.16 -10.72
N ASP A 259 0.19 -18.11 -9.78
CA ASP A 259 -0.10 -19.53 -10.03
C ASP A 259 -1.31 -19.99 -9.18
N PRO A 260 -2.48 -20.21 -9.78
CA PRO A 260 -3.70 -20.59 -9.07
C PRO A 260 -3.75 -22.07 -8.67
N ALA A 261 -2.60 -22.72 -8.47
CA ALA A 261 -2.55 -24.04 -7.86
C ALA A 261 -3.38 -24.06 -6.55
N LYS A 262 -4.25 -25.06 -6.39
CA LYS A 262 -5.18 -25.15 -5.26
C LYS A 262 -4.50 -24.99 -3.90
N THR A 263 -3.31 -25.56 -3.74
CA THR A 263 -2.51 -25.47 -2.51
C THR A 263 -2.08 -24.04 -2.20
N ARG A 264 -1.67 -23.26 -3.20
CA ARG A 264 -1.25 -21.87 -3.03
C ARG A 264 -2.41 -20.93 -2.75
N LEU A 265 -3.55 -21.15 -3.41
CA LEU A 265 -4.77 -20.39 -3.13
C LEU A 265 -5.27 -20.66 -1.70
N LEU A 266 -5.26 -21.93 -1.26
CA LEU A 266 -5.64 -22.33 0.09
C LEU A 266 -4.71 -21.74 1.15
N SER A 267 -3.38 -21.86 0.98
CA SER A 267 -2.43 -21.31 1.95
C SER A 267 -2.50 -19.78 2.01
N SER A 268 -2.68 -19.11 0.88
CA SER A 268 -2.84 -17.66 0.84
C SER A 268 -4.14 -17.19 1.46
N THR A 269 -5.23 -17.96 1.35
CA THR A 269 -6.51 -17.63 1.99
C THR A 269 -6.47 -17.89 3.49
N TRP A 270 -5.77 -18.94 3.92
CA TRP A 270 -5.61 -19.25 5.34
C TRP A 270 -4.72 -18.24 6.08
N LEU A 271 -3.73 -17.68 5.37
CA LEU A 271 -2.86 -16.64 5.90
C LEU A 271 -3.54 -15.27 6.04
N ALA A 272 -4.52 -14.97 5.18
CA ALA A 272 -5.26 -13.71 5.17
C ALA A 272 -6.37 -13.69 6.23
#